data_AF-A0A484KBV0-F1
#
_entry.id   AF-A0A484KBV0-F1
#
_cell.length_a   1.000
_cell.length_b   1.000
_cell.length_c   1.000
_cell.angle_alpha   90.00
_cell.angle_beta   90.00
_cell.angle_gamma   90.00
#
_symmetry.space_group_name_H-M   'P 1'
#
loop_
_entity.id
_entity.type
_entity.pdbx_description
1 polymer ?
#
loop_
_entity_poly.entity_id
_entity_poly.type
_entity_poly.pdbx_seq_one_letter_code
_entity_poly.pdbx_strand_id
1 'polypeptide(L)'
;MKVKTFVNESWRLLRERHMPQLKARPDWVDVPGVPQQKGNVDCGYYTMRYCWVIVNICAKCSVPLFEVFQSTLPYTRAELEEIREFWAGGFLDELV
;
A
#
# COMPACT_ATOMS: atom_id res chain seq x y z
N MET A 1 -11.84 -7.73 -7.37
CA MET A 1 -10.69 -8.67 -7.30
C MET A 1 -10.36 -8.86 -5.83
N LYS A 2 -10.42 -10.11 -5.31
CA LYS A 2 -10.23 -10.38 -3.87
C LYS A 2 -8.77 -10.14 -3.45
N VAL A 3 -8.55 -9.52 -2.28
CA VAL A 3 -7.22 -9.16 -1.75
C VAL A 3 -6.31 -10.38 -1.70
N LYS A 4 -6.80 -11.52 -1.21
CA LYS A 4 -6.08 -12.81 -1.20
C LYS A 4 -5.54 -13.24 -2.55
N THR A 5 -6.29 -13.10 -3.64
CA THR A 5 -5.83 -13.48 -4.98
C THR A 5 -4.61 -12.66 -5.37
N PHE A 6 -4.66 -11.35 -5.11
CA PHE A 6 -3.56 -10.43 -5.41
C PHE A 6 -2.30 -10.72 -4.58
N VAL A 7 -2.47 -10.93 -3.27
CA VAL A 7 -1.35 -11.25 -2.36
C VAL A 7 -0.71 -12.58 -2.77
N ASN A 8 -1.51 -13.58 -3.11
CA ASN A 8 -1.01 -14.88 -3.54
C ASN A 8 -0.31 -14.84 -4.90
N GLU A 9 -0.81 -14.06 -5.86
CA GLU A 9 -0.13 -13.87 -7.15
C GLU A 9 1.20 -13.14 -6.97
N SER A 10 1.22 -12.07 -6.17
CA SER A 10 2.44 -11.32 -5.84
C SER A 10 3.47 -12.23 -5.17
N TRP A 11 3.03 -13.07 -4.22
CA TRP A 11 3.87 -14.06 -3.54
C TRP A 11 4.37 -15.18 -4.46
N ARG A 12 3.54 -15.62 -5.42
CA ARG A 12 3.94 -16.62 -6.42
C ARG A 12 5.00 -16.06 -7.36
N LEU A 13 4.79 -14.85 -7.88
CA LEU A 13 5.76 -14.15 -8.73
C LEU A 13 7.09 -13.92 -7.98
N LEU A 14 7.03 -13.66 -6.67
CA LEU A 14 8.20 -13.55 -5.81
C LEU A 14 8.99 -14.87 -5.70
N ARG A 15 8.31 -16.01 -5.56
CA ARG A 15 8.95 -17.34 -5.49
C ARG A 15 9.54 -17.78 -6.82
N GLU A 16 8.79 -17.62 -7.90
CA GLU A 16 9.16 -18.10 -9.24
C GLU A 16 10.33 -17.32 -9.85
N ARG A 17 10.49 -16.02 -9.52
CA ARG A 17 11.58 -15.18 -10.06
C ARG A 17 12.91 -15.26 -9.29
N HIS A 18 12.99 -16.13 -8.28
CA HIS A 18 14.13 -16.31 -7.40
C HIS A 18 14.56 -15.06 -6.58
N MET A 19 15.15 -15.31 -5.42
CA MET A 19 15.49 -14.31 -4.38
C MET A 19 16.64 -13.30 -4.66
N PRO A 20 17.38 -13.25 -5.78
CA PRO A 20 18.45 -12.24 -5.93
C PRO A 20 17.96 -10.80 -5.74
N GLN A 21 16.73 -10.51 -6.18
CA GLN A 21 16.10 -9.19 -6.07
C GLN A 21 15.82 -8.77 -4.61
N LEU A 22 15.54 -9.74 -3.73
CA LEU A 22 15.29 -9.52 -2.29
C LEU A 22 16.59 -9.39 -1.48
N LYS A 23 17.69 -9.95 -2.00
CA LYS A 23 19.04 -9.77 -1.46
C LYS A 23 19.75 -8.56 -2.05
N ALA A 24 19.28 -8.05 -3.19
CA ALA A 24 19.73 -6.79 -3.73
C ALA A 24 19.36 -5.67 -2.74
N ARG A 25 20.23 -4.69 -2.63
CA ARG A 25 19.93 -3.51 -1.84
C ARG A 25 18.69 -2.85 -2.45
N PRO A 26 17.69 -2.46 -1.63
CA PRO A 26 16.57 -1.71 -2.15
C PRO A 26 17.10 -0.44 -2.80
N ASP A 27 16.59 -0.14 -3.98
CA ASP A 27 16.82 1.15 -4.62
C ASP A 27 15.93 2.17 -3.91
N TRP A 28 16.56 3.07 -3.17
CA TRP A 28 15.85 4.08 -2.40
C TRP A 28 15.47 5.23 -3.32
N VAL A 29 14.19 5.58 -3.32
CA VAL A 29 13.66 6.70 -4.10
C VAL A 29 13.26 7.80 -3.13
N ASP A 30 13.84 8.99 -3.33
CA ASP A 30 13.38 10.19 -2.65
C ASP A 30 12.02 10.62 -3.22
N VAL A 31 11.08 10.91 -2.34
CA VAL A 31 9.76 11.42 -2.71
C VAL A 31 9.56 12.83 -2.15
N PRO A 32 8.90 13.74 -2.88
CA PRO A 32 8.72 15.13 -2.44
C PRO A 32 7.98 15.28 -1.11
N GLY A 33 7.07 14.38 -0.78
CA GLY A 33 6.39 14.40 0.52
C GLY A 33 5.44 13.23 0.74
N VAL A 34 5.45 12.68 1.95
CA VAL A 34 4.55 11.60 2.36
C VAL A 34 3.59 12.15 3.43
N PRO A 35 2.26 11.90 3.33
CA PRO A 35 1.28 12.35 4.31
C PRO A 35 1.71 12.07 5.75
N GLN A 36 1.70 13.06 6.63
CA GLN A 36 2.11 12.85 8.01
C GLN A 36 0.88 12.72 8.91
N GLN A 37 0.82 11.67 9.72
CA GLN A 37 -0.26 11.54 10.70
C GLN A 37 -0.16 12.62 11.78
N LYS A 38 -1.31 13.06 12.27
CA LYS A 38 -1.40 13.91 13.46
C LYS A 38 -1.61 13.01 14.68
N GLY A 39 -0.62 12.95 15.57
CA GLY A 39 -0.69 12.11 16.77
C GLY A 39 -0.22 10.67 16.54
N ASN A 40 -0.72 9.72 17.32
CA ASN A 40 -0.17 8.37 17.44
C ASN A 40 -1.19 7.23 17.39
N VAL A 41 -2.46 7.51 17.09
CA VAL A 41 -3.55 6.51 17.11
C VAL A 41 -3.90 5.94 15.73
N ASP A 42 -3.55 6.66 14.65
CA ASP A 42 -3.98 6.32 13.30
C ASP A 42 -2.90 5.62 12.45
N CYS A 43 -1.76 5.25 13.04
CA CYS A 43 -0.59 4.79 12.28
C CYS A 43 -0.88 3.56 11.44
N GLY A 44 -1.69 2.64 11.95
CA GLY A 44 -2.15 1.45 11.22
C GLY A 44 -2.96 1.81 9.98
N TYR A 45 -3.85 2.81 10.06
CA TYR A 45 -4.65 3.27 8.92
C TYR A 45 -3.79 3.93 7.84
N TYR A 46 -2.77 4.71 8.25
CA TYR A 46 -1.80 5.27 7.33
C TYR A 46 -1.01 4.19 6.59
N THR A 47 -0.50 3.18 7.32
CA THR A 47 0.18 2.03 6.70
C THR A 47 -0.73 1.33 5.69
N MET A 48 -1.98 1.05 6.07
CA MET A 48 -2.96 0.42 5.19
C MET A 48 -3.24 1.26 3.94
N ARG A 49 -3.32 2.59 4.06
CA ARG A 49 -3.49 3.51 2.93
C ARG A 49 -2.26 3.51 2.02
N TYR A 50 -1.05 3.54 2.57
CA TYR A 50 0.17 3.45 1.76
C TYR A 50 0.26 2.14 0.98
N CYS A 51 -0.03 1.01 1.63
CA CYS A 51 -0.06 -0.27 0.94
C CYS A 51 -1.06 -0.25 -0.22
N TRP A 52 -2.26 0.30 0.00
CA TRP A 52 -3.28 0.42 -1.04
C TRP A 52 -2.83 1.32 -2.20
N VAL A 53 -2.21 2.46 -1.91
CA VAL A 53 -1.69 3.40 -2.92
C VAL A 53 -0.57 2.76 -3.74
N ILE A 54 0.42 2.16 -3.08
CA ILE A 54 1.55 1.50 -3.75
C ILE A 54 1.04 0.38 -4.66
N VAL A 55 0.11 -0.42 -4.18
CA VAL A 55 -0.44 -1.54 -4.95
C VAL A 55 -1.30 -1.05 -6.11
N ASN A 56 -2.29 -0.20 -5.85
CA ASN A 56 -3.33 0.10 -6.82
C ASN A 56 -2.97 1.23 -7.78
N ILE A 57 -2.09 2.14 -7.37
CA ILE A 57 -1.65 3.26 -8.21
C ILE A 57 -0.27 2.94 -8.76
N CYS A 58 0.71 2.67 -7.89
CA CYS A 58 2.09 2.56 -8.36
C CYS A 58 2.34 1.27 -9.16
N ALA A 59 2.00 0.11 -8.58
CA ALA A 59 2.27 -1.18 -9.21
C ALA A 59 1.29 -1.50 -10.35
N LYS A 60 -0.02 -1.29 -10.16
CA LYS A 60 -1.03 -1.62 -11.18
C LYS A 60 -1.08 -0.64 -12.34
N CYS A 61 -0.91 0.66 -12.09
CA CYS A 61 -0.99 1.69 -13.12
C CYS A 61 0.40 2.17 -13.58
N SER A 62 1.48 1.56 -13.07
CA SER A 62 2.87 1.92 -13.39
C SER A 62 3.21 3.39 -13.11
N VAL A 63 2.60 3.98 -12.09
CA VAL A 63 2.86 5.37 -11.69
C VAL A 63 4.05 5.40 -10.72
N PRO A 64 5.09 6.22 -10.96
CA PRO A 64 6.23 6.32 -10.05
C PRO A 64 5.86 6.87 -8.66
N LEU A 65 6.56 6.40 -7.61
CA LEU A 65 6.31 6.83 -6.23
C LEU A 65 6.40 8.35 -6.03
N PHE A 66 7.34 9.02 -6.70
CA PHE A 66 7.54 10.47 -6.57
C PHE A 66 6.40 11.29 -7.22
N GLU A 67 5.63 10.72 -8.14
CA GLU A 67 4.45 11.36 -8.72
C GLU A 67 3.25 11.25 -7.78
N VAL A 68 3.18 10.19 -6.98
CA VAL A 68 2.07 9.95 -6.05
C VAL A 68 2.29 10.64 -4.71
N PHE A 69 3.51 10.57 -4.18
CA PHE A 69 3.86 11.13 -2.87
C PHE A 69 4.44 12.54 -3.01
N GLN A 70 3.54 13.52 -3.11
CA GLN A 70 3.88 14.92 -3.32
C GLN A 70 3.54 15.85 -2.14
N SER A 71 2.98 15.33 -1.06
CA SER A 71 2.42 16.14 0.02
C SER A 71 2.64 15.52 1.38
N THR A 72 2.93 16.37 2.37
CA THR A 72 3.02 15.99 3.78
C THR A 72 1.71 16.21 4.53
N LEU A 73 0.67 16.72 3.86
CA LEU A 73 -0.63 16.94 4.49
C LEU A 73 -1.21 15.61 5.01
N PRO A 74 -1.74 15.58 6.24
CA PRO A 74 -2.39 14.39 6.76
C PRO A 74 -3.58 13.98 5.90
N TYR A 75 -3.83 12.67 5.83
CA TYR A 75 -5.11 12.18 5.33
C TYR A 75 -6.25 12.72 6.18
N THR A 76 -7.35 13.04 5.50
CA THR A 76 -8.60 13.37 6.14
C THR A 76 -9.20 12.13 6.78
N ARG A 77 -10.08 12.33 7.76
CA ARG A 77 -10.81 11.22 8.38
C ARG A 77 -11.59 10.41 7.36
N ALA A 78 -12.20 11.07 6.36
CA ALA A 78 -12.96 10.38 5.33
C ALA A 78 -12.10 9.42 4.49
N GLU A 79 -10.87 9.82 4.13
CA GLU A 79 -9.93 8.95 3.42
C GLU A 79 -9.47 7.75 4.27
N LEU A 80 -9.35 7.95 5.59
CA LEU A 80 -9.01 6.88 6.52
C LEU A 80 -10.19 5.92 6.78
N GLU A 81 -11.42 6.42 6.79
CA GLU A 81 -12.61 5.57 6.91
C GLU A 81 -12.83 4.74 5.64
N GLU A 82 -12.63 5.34 4.45
CA GLU A 82 -12.68 4.62 3.17
C GLU A 82 -11.72 3.42 3.18
N ILE A 83 -10.49 3.63 3.65
CA ILE A 83 -9.51 2.54 3.69
C ILE A 83 -9.88 1.49 4.74
N ARG A 84 -10.40 1.91 5.90
CA ARG A 84 -10.86 0.99 6.94
C ARG A 84 -11.97 0.09 6.43
N GLU A 85 -12.98 0.65 5.77
CA GLU A 85 -14.11 -0.10 5.22
C GLU A 85 -13.66 -1.05 4.11
N PHE A 86 -12.77 -0.61 3.22
CA PHE A 86 -12.20 -1.47 2.17
C PHE A 86 -11.51 -2.71 2.75
N TRP A 87 -10.63 -2.54 3.75
CA TRP A 87 -9.94 -3.66 4.36
C TRP A 87 -10.87 -4.52 5.21
N ALA A 88 -11.76 -3.92 6.01
CA ALA A 88 -12.72 -4.65 6.83
C ALA A 88 -13.67 -5.51 5.97
N GLY A 89 -14.20 -4.95 4.89
CA GLY A 89 -15.01 -5.70 3.92
C GLY A 89 -14.22 -6.85 3.30
N GLY A 90 -12.96 -6.61 2.91
CA GLY A 90 -12.09 -7.65 2.38
C GLY A 90 -11.88 -8.83 3.33
N PHE A 91 -11.69 -8.58 4.63
CA PHE A 91 -11.53 -9.65 5.62
C PHE A 91 -12.84 -10.40 5.92
N LEU A 92 -13.98 -9.69 5.97
CA LEU A 92 -15.28 -10.32 6.20
C LEU A 92 -15.70 -11.20 5.02
N ASP A 93 -15.43 -10.77 3.78
CA ASP A 93 -15.67 -11.55 2.56
C ASP A 93 -14.75 -12.79 2.43
N GLU A 94 -13.70 -12.90 3.25
CA GLU A 94 -12.80 -14.05 3.33
C GLU A 94 -13.17 -15.03 4.45
N LEU A 95 -14.09 -14.65 5.35
CA LEU A 95 -14.63 -15.51 6.42
C LEU A 95 -15.91 -16.25 6.01
N VAL A 96 -16.42 -16.00 4.80
CA VAL A 96 -17.59 -16.67 4.18
C VAL A 96 -17.13 -17.46 2.95
#